data_AF-A0A1V4BSY2-F1
#
_entry.id   AF-A0A1V4BSY2-F1
#
_cell.length_a   1.000
_cell.length_b   1.000
_cell.length_c   1.000
_cell.angle_alpha   90.00
_cell.angle_beta   90.00
_cell.angle_gamma   90.00
#
_symmetry.space_group_name_H-M   'P 1'
#
loop_
_entity.id
_entity.type
_entity.pdbx_description
1 polymer ?
#
loop_
_entity_poly.entity_id
_entity_poly.type
_entity_poly.pdbx_seq_one_letter_code
_entity_poly.pdbx_strand_id
1 'polypeptide(L)'
;MTPSSDQSRLNQLNFGKLNGRQVIANFEGGKITSDAGIILMAELDQKLKITARFAECFRDYRNSSYLDYSVHELLAQRVYGIVLGYEDVNDHDKLRHDPA
;
A
#
# COMPACT_ATOMS: atom_id res chain seq x y z
N MET A 1 3.12 -20.46 33.44
CA MET A 1 4.12 -19.42 33.14
C MET A 1 3.48 -18.41 32.21
N THR A 2 3.13 -17.23 32.72
CA THR A 2 2.80 -16.07 31.89
C THR A 2 4.09 -15.60 31.20
N PRO A 3 4.13 -15.45 29.87
CA PRO A 3 5.33 -14.93 29.21
C PRO A 3 5.57 -13.49 29.69
N SER A 4 6.83 -13.17 29.99
CA SER A 4 7.25 -11.81 30.34
C SER A 4 7.03 -10.86 29.16
N SER A 5 6.44 -9.70 29.44
CA SER A 5 6.03 -8.63 28.51
C SER A 5 7.14 -8.05 27.63
N ASP A 6 8.40 -8.45 27.83
CA ASP A 6 9.56 -7.94 27.10
C ASP A 6 9.88 -8.75 25.83
N GLN A 7 9.42 -10.01 25.74
CA GLN A 7 9.64 -10.85 24.54
C GLN A 7 8.69 -10.50 23.39
N SER A 8 7.53 -9.89 23.64
CA SER A 8 6.54 -9.61 22.58
C SER A 8 6.95 -8.45 21.65
N ARG A 9 7.80 -7.52 22.12
CA ARG A 9 8.26 -6.36 21.31
C ARG A 9 9.25 -6.73 20.21
N LEU A 10 9.98 -7.83 20.35
CA LEU A 10 10.92 -8.31 19.32
C LEU A 10 10.22 -8.94 18.10
N ASN A 11 8.92 -9.22 18.21
CA ASN A 11 8.11 -9.85 17.15
C ASN A 11 7.14 -8.86 16.49
N GLN A 12 7.41 -7.55 16.56
CA GLN A 12 6.58 -6.51 15.97
C GLN A 12 7.33 -5.70 14.93
N LEU A 13 6.73 -5.51 13.76
CA LEU A 13 7.20 -4.63 12.71
C LEU A 13 6.34 -3.37 12.69
N ASN A 14 6.97 -2.20 12.83
CA ASN A 14 6.27 -0.90 12.79
C ASN A 14 6.38 -0.30 11.38
N PHE A 15 5.22 -0.06 10.75
CA PHE A 15 5.10 0.52 9.41
C PHE A 15 4.70 2.00 9.44
N GLY A 16 4.84 2.66 10.59
CA GLY A 16 4.52 4.07 10.74
C GLY A 16 3.05 4.32 11.05
N LYS A 17 2.52 5.43 10.51
CA LYS A 17 1.14 5.86 10.76
C LYS A 17 0.38 6.06 9.46
N LEU A 18 -0.83 5.50 9.40
CA LEU A 18 -1.79 5.70 8.33
C LEU A 18 -3.04 6.38 8.93
N ASN A 19 -3.40 7.56 8.42
CA ASN A 19 -4.51 8.37 8.94
C ASN A 19 -4.49 8.56 10.47
N GLY A 20 -3.30 8.79 11.02
CA GLY A 20 -3.07 8.98 12.46
C GLY A 20 -3.05 7.69 13.31
N ARG A 21 -3.33 6.53 12.72
CA ARG A 21 -3.30 5.22 13.39
C ARG A 21 -1.96 4.53 13.15
N GLN A 22 -1.38 3.94 14.19
CA GLN A 22 -0.15 3.15 14.03
C GLN A 22 -0.45 1.85 13.30
N VAL A 23 0.42 1.51 12.35
CA VAL A 23 0.36 0.25 11.60
C VAL A 23 1.47 -0.66 12.13
N ILE A 24 1.06 -1.76 12.77
CA ILE A 24 1.97 -2.72 13.40
C ILE A 24 1.60 -4.12 12.88
N ALA A 25 2.57 -4.86 12.35
CA ALA A 25 2.42 -6.29 12.14
C ALA A 25 3.06 -7.05 13.30
N ASN A 26 2.40 -8.12 13.73
CA ASN A 26 2.92 -9.04 14.73
C ASN A 26 2.57 -10.50 14.36
N PHE A 27 3.11 -11.45 15.10
CA PHE A 27 2.87 -12.89 14.87
C PHE A 27 1.83 -13.48 15.84
N GLU A 28 0.94 -12.66 16.40
CA GLU A 28 -0.06 -13.10 17.39
C GLU A 28 -1.33 -13.65 16.72
N GLY A 29 -1.42 -13.64 15.39
CA GLY A 29 -2.48 -14.30 14.64
C GLY A 29 -3.87 -13.66 14.75
N GLY A 30 -3.94 -12.37 15.09
CA GLY A 30 -5.19 -11.60 15.21
C GLY A 30 -5.96 -11.43 13.90
N LYS A 31 -6.27 -10.19 13.49
CA LYS A 31 -6.88 -9.96 12.17
C LYS A 31 -5.82 -10.12 11.08
N ILE A 32 -5.94 -11.18 10.28
CA ILE A 32 -5.00 -11.52 9.20
C ILE A 32 -5.55 -11.00 7.87
N THR A 33 -4.66 -10.50 7.01
CA THR A 33 -4.96 -10.13 5.62
C THR A 33 -3.90 -10.73 4.69
N SER A 34 -4.29 -11.17 3.50
CA SER A 34 -3.38 -11.55 2.42
C SER A 34 -2.61 -10.34 1.87
N ASP A 35 -3.16 -9.14 2.06
CA ASP A 35 -2.71 -7.95 1.33
C ASP A 35 -1.63 -7.18 2.09
N ALA A 36 -1.24 -7.63 3.29
CA ALA A 36 -0.25 -6.95 4.14
C ALA A 36 1.10 -6.74 3.43
N GLY A 37 1.43 -7.56 2.43
CA GLY A 37 2.63 -7.40 1.61
C GLY A 37 2.70 -6.06 0.87
N ILE A 38 1.56 -5.40 0.61
CA ILE A 38 1.55 -4.13 -0.10
C ILE A 38 2.21 -3.00 0.71
N ILE A 39 2.18 -3.07 2.04
CA ILE A 39 2.79 -2.04 2.88
C ILE A 39 4.32 -2.00 2.65
N LEU A 40 4.94 -3.17 2.54
CA LEU A 40 6.37 -3.27 2.22
C LEU A 40 6.66 -2.75 0.81
N MET A 41 5.80 -3.07 -0.16
CA MET A 41 5.97 -2.58 -1.53
C MET A 41 5.76 -1.08 -1.67
N ALA A 42 4.81 -0.50 -0.93
CA ALA A 42 4.60 0.93 -0.90
C ALA A 42 5.82 1.67 -0.33
N GLU A 43 6.41 1.17 0.75
CA GLU A 43 7.64 1.70 1.33
C GLU A 43 8.83 1.58 0.34
N LEU A 44 8.93 0.45 -0.36
CA LEU A 44 9.97 0.23 -1.37
C LEU A 44 9.82 1.20 -2.55
N ASP A 45 8.61 1.34 -3.08
CA ASP A 45 8.32 2.25 -4.18
C ASP A 45 8.54 3.71 -3.78
N GLN A 46 8.20 4.11 -2.55
CA GLN A 46 8.50 5.46 -2.05
C GLN A 46 10.00 5.74 -2.02
N LYS A 47 10.82 4.76 -1.60
CA LYS A 47 12.29 4.89 -1.54
C LYS A 47 12.94 4.87 -2.91
N LEU A 48 12.50 3.97 -3.79
CA LEU A 48 13.10 3.75 -5.11
C LEU A 48 12.46 4.59 -6.23
N LYS A 49 11.31 5.21 -5.95
CA LYS A 49 10.52 6.02 -6.86
C LYS A 49 10.18 5.29 -8.15
N ILE A 50 9.84 4.00 -8.09
CA ILE A 50 9.67 3.16 -9.29
C ILE A 50 8.47 3.68 -10.10
N THR A 51 7.30 3.78 -9.47
CA THR A 51 6.07 4.24 -10.12
C THR A 51 6.16 5.71 -10.53
N ALA A 52 6.80 6.55 -9.70
CA ALA A 52 6.99 7.97 -10.02
C ALA A 52 7.88 8.17 -11.26
N ARG A 53 9.03 7.49 -11.33
CA ARG A 53 9.91 7.53 -12.51
C ARG A 53 9.24 6.93 -13.73
N PHE A 54 8.42 5.90 -13.55
CA PHE A 54 7.68 5.32 -14.65
C PHE A 54 6.60 6.28 -15.19
N ALA A 55 5.94 7.05 -14.32
CA ALA A 55 4.97 8.06 -14.71
C ALA A 55 5.56 9.17 -15.58
N GLU A 56 6.85 9.50 -15.40
CA GLU A 56 7.55 10.49 -16.24
C GLU A 56 7.66 10.07 -17.71
N CYS A 57 7.51 8.77 -18.02
CA CYS A 57 7.48 8.27 -19.39
C CYS A 57 6.17 8.60 -20.13
N PHE A 58 5.16 9.12 -19.44
CA PHE A 58 3.85 9.41 -20.00
C PHE A 58 3.65 10.90 -20.21
N ARG A 59 2.98 11.24 -21.32
CA ARG A 59 2.39 12.56 -21.52
C ARG A 59 0.91 12.47 -21.17
N ASP A 60 0.47 13.24 -20.16
CA ASP A 60 -0.94 13.32 -19.82
C ASP A 60 -1.65 14.29 -20.76
N TYR A 61 -2.54 13.76 -21.61
CA TYR A 61 -3.35 14.55 -22.55
C TYR A 61 -4.74 14.89 -21.99
N ARG A 62 -5.05 14.42 -20.78
CA ARG A 62 -6.34 14.71 -20.14
C ARG A 62 -6.38 16.18 -19.71
N ASN A 63 -7.58 16.77 -19.73
CA ASN A 63 -7.76 18.14 -19.26
C ASN A 63 -7.69 18.16 -17.72
N SER A 64 -6.75 18.94 -17.19
CA SER A 64 -6.46 19.05 -15.76
C SER A 64 -7.65 19.50 -14.90
N SER A 65 -8.66 20.14 -15.48
CA SER A 65 -9.86 20.59 -14.77
C SER A 65 -10.80 19.43 -14.38
N TYR A 66 -10.58 18.23 -14.93
CA TYR A 66 -11.40 17.04 -14.67
C TYR A 66 -10.60 15.90 -14.01
N LEU A 67 -9.45 16.22 -13.41
CA LEU A 67 -8.57 15.22 -12.81
C LEU A 67 -8.65 15.24 -11.29
N ASP A 68 -9.06 14.11 -10.71
CA ASP A 68 -8.88 13.83 -9.29
C ASP A 68 -7.51 13.18 -9.00
N TYR A 69 -6.93 12.49 -9.99
CA TYR A 69 -5.72 11.68 -9.85
C TYR A 69 -4.71 11.89 -10.98
N SER A 70 -3.45 12.05 -10.60
CA SER A 70 -2.29 12.13 -11.48
C SER A 70 -2.02 10.78 -12.18
N VAL A 71 -1.22 10.81 -13.25
CA VAL A 71 -0.75 9.58 -13.91
C VAL A 71 0.05 8.70 -12.94
N HIS A 72 0.82 9.31 -12.03
CA HIS A 72 1.57 8.57 -11.01
C HIS A 72 0.62 7.78 -10.10
N GLU A 73 -0.43 8.39 -9.57
CA GLU A 73 -1.39 7.72 -8.70
C GLU A 73 -2.13 6.58 -9.42
N LEU A 74 -2.53 6.80 -10.68
CA LEU A 74 -3.17 5.76 -11.49
C LEU A 74 -2.21 4.59 -11.77
N LEU A 75 -0.94 4.87 -12.06
CA LEU A 75 0.07 3.83 -12.25
C LEU A 75 0.37 3.08 -10.96
N ALA A 76 0.48 3.79 -9.83
CA ALA A 76 0.72 3.16 -8.54
C ALA A 76 -0.43 2.21 -8.17
N GLN A 77 -1.68 2.66 -8.30
CA GLN A 77 -2.86 1.80 -8.11
C GLN A 77 -2.80 0.55 -9.01
N ARG A 78 -2.48 0.71 -10.29
CA ARG A 78 -2.43 -0.42 -11.23
C ARG A 78 -1.32 -1.41 -10.88
N VAL A 79 -0.12 -0.92 -10.59
CA VAL A 79 1.03 -1.76 -10.25
C VAL A 79 0.77 -2.50 -8.94
N TYR A 80 0.23 -1.81 -7.93
CA TYR A 80 -0.08 -2.41 -6.63
C TYR A 80 -1.18 -3.46 -6.73
N GLY A 81 -2.22 -3.21 -7.54
CA GLY A 81 -3.24 -4.21 -7.84
C GLY A 81 -2.65 -5.48 -8.45
N ILE A 82 -1.73 -5.37 -9.40
CA ILE A 82 -1.05 -6.54 -10.00
C ILE A 82 -0.23 -7.30 -8.95
N VAL A 83 0.52 -6.60 -8.09
CA VAL A 83 1.31 -7.21 -7.01
C VAL A 83 0.42 -8.00 -6.04
N LEU A 84 -0.79 -7.53 -5.81
CA LEU A 84 -1.78 -8.16 -4.93
C LEU A 84 -2.60 -9.28 -5.59
N GLY A 85 -2.45 -9.51 -6.90
CA GLY A 85 -3.26 -10.49 -7.64
C GLY A 85 -4.67 -9.98 -8.02
N TYR A 86 -4.84 -8.66 -8.13
CA TYR A 86 -6.03 -7.99 -8.64
C TYR A 86 -5.82 -7.50 -10.09
N GLU A 87 -5.30 -8.37 -10.96
CA GLU A 87 -4.95 -8.03 -12.34
C GLU A 87 -6.16 -7.74 -13.25
N ASP A 88 -7.33 -8.31 -12.95
CA ASP A 88 -8.54 -8.26 -13.78
C ASP A 88 -9.37 -6.97 -13.62
N VAL A 89 -9.02 -6.14 -12.64
CA VAL A 89 -9.60 -4.80 -12.38
C VAL A 89 -11.03 -4.82 -11.82
N ASN A 90 -11.64 -5.99 -11.58
CA ASN A 90 -13.06 -6.08 -11.21
C ASN A 90 -13.38 -5.44 -9.83
N ASP A 91 -12.40 -5.42 -8.92
CA ASP A 91 -12.55 -4.93 -7.55
C ASP A 91 -12.10 -3.47 -7.39
N HIS A 92 -11.50 -2.85 -8.42
CA HIS A 92 -10.89 -1.53 -8.31
C HIS A 92 -11.89 -0.40 -8.04
N ASP A 93 -13.15 -0.58 -8.44
CA ASP A 93 -14.25 0.35 -8.08
C ASP A 93 -14.48 0.41 -6.56
N LYS A 94 -14.22 -0.68 -5.85
CA LYS A 94 -14.28 -0.72 -4.39
C LYS A 94 -12.93 -0.32 -3.78
N LEU A 95 -11.83 -0.89 -4.29
CA LEU A 95 -10.48 -0.68 -3.74
C LEU A 95 -10.00 0.76 -3.83
N ARG A 96 -10.49 1.56 -4.80
CA ARG A 96 -10.20 3.01 -4.86
C ARG A 96 -10.67 3.80 -3.63
N HIS A 97 -11.54 3.20 -2.80
CA HIS A 97 -12.02 3.77 -1.54
C HIS A 97 -11.42 3.08 -0.32
N ASP A 98 -10.55 2.08 -0.51
CA ASP A 98 -9.89 1.39 0.58
C ASP A 98 -8.89 2.35 1.25
N PRO A 99 -8.98 2.56 2.57
CA PRO A 99 -8.01 3.37 3.30
C PRO A 99 -6.67 2.67 3.54
N ALA A 100 -6.53 1.39 3.18
CA ALA A 100 -5.33 0.56 3.40
C ALA A 100 -4.08 1.08 2.68
#